data_AF-A0A6N9IY80-F1
#
_entry.id   AF-A0A6N9IY80-F1
#
_cell.length_a   1.000
_cell.length_b   1.000
_cell.length_c   1.000
_cell.angle_alpha   90.00
_cell.angle_beta   90.00
_cell.angle_gamma   90.00
#
_symmetry.space_group_name_H-M   'P 1'
#
loop_
_entity.id
_entity.type
_entity.pdbx_description
1 polymer ?
#
loop_
_entity_poly.entity_id
_entity_poly.type
_entity_poly.pdbx_seq_one_letter_code
_entity_poly.pdbx_strand_id
1 'polypeptide(L)' 'MHEVKVYDSSGKLKKIISVKALNVRSKKQMENPSIFKRNKKTRRITEKLTKGNKHSASNNI' A
#
# COMPACT_ATOMS: atom_id res chain seq x y z
N MET A 1 2.17 -19.83 9.77
CA MET A 1 2.62 -18.76 8.84
C MET A 1 2.71 -17.46 9.62
N HIS A 2 3.80 -16.68 9.45
CA HIS A 2 3.93 -15.37 10.10
C HIS A 2 3.57 -14.25 9.11
N GLU A 3 2.67 -13.35 9.52
CA GLU A 3 2.23 -12.20 8.74
C GLU A 3 2.73 -10.90 9.38
N VAL A 4 3.06 -9.93 8.53
CA VAL A 4 3.51 -8.59 8.94
C VAL A 4 2.42 -7.58 8.63
N LYS A 5 1.88 -6.95 9.67
CA LYS A 5 0.91 -5.86 9.56
C LYS A 5 1.66 -4.54 9.37
N VAL A 6 1.37 -3.84 8.28
CA VAL A 6 1.92 -2.52 7.96
C VAL A 6 0.85 -1.50 8.26
N TYR A 7 1.17 -0.55 9.14
CA TYR A 7 0.31 0.56 9.50
C TYR A 7 0.75 1.84 8.79
N ASP A 8 -0.18 2.76 8.55
CA ASP A 8 0.15 4.10 8.10
C ASP A 8 0.58 5.01 9.26
N SER A 9 0.92 6.27 8.96
CA SER A 9 1.34 7.25 9.97
C SER A 9 0.24 7.60 10.98
N SER A 10 -1.02 7.30 10.69
CA SER A 10 -2.16 7.50 11.58
C SER A 10 -2.48 6.24 12.41
N GLY A 11 -1.65 5.19 12.31
CA GLY A 11 -1.85 3.93 13.02
C GLY A 11 -2.94 3.04 12.44
N LYS A 12 -3.47 3.35 11.24
CA LYS A 12 -4.48 2.50 10.58
C LYS A 12 -3.79 1.39 9.81
N LEU A 13 -4.38 0.19 9.86
CA LEU A 13 -3.86 -0.97 9.13
C LEU A 13 -3.92 -0.68 7.63
N LYS A 14 -2.76 -0.55 7.00
CA LYS A 14 -2.61 -0.22 5.59
C LYS A 14 -2.51 -1.47 4.71
N LYS A 15 -1.79 -2.49 5.18
CA LYS A 15 -1.58 -3.75 4.45
C LYS A 15 -1.14 -4.89 5.38
N ILE A 16 -1.47 -6.12 5.01
CA ILE A 16 -0.88 -7.34 5.59
C ILE A 16 0.02 -7.98 4.54
N ILE A 17 1.26 -8.34 4.91
CA ILE A 17 2.27 -8.88 4.00
C ILE A 17 2.83 -10.16 4.60
N SER A 18 2.96 -11.23 3.81
CA SER A 18 3.64 -12.44 4.26
C SER A 18 5.16 -12.21 4.33
N VAL A 19 5.83 -12.86 5.28
CA VAL A 19 7.30 -12.81 5.37
C VAL A 19 7.97 -13.31 4.08
N LYS A 20 7.37 -14.31 3.41
CA LYS A 20 7.83 -14.81 2.11
C LYS A 20 7.91 -13.70 1.06
N ALA A 21 6.90 -12.83 0.98
CA ALA A 21 6.89 -11.72 0.03
C ALA A 21 7.98 -10.67 0.33
N LEU A 22 8.30 -10.45 1.62
CA LEU A 22 9.41 -9.57 2.02
C LEU A 22 10.76 -10.13 1.57
N ASN A 23 10.98 -11.44 1.76
CA ASN A 23 12.23 -12.09 1.36
C ASN A 23 12.43 -12.07 -0.16
N VAL A 24 11.38 -12.34 -0.94
CA VAL A 24 11.43 -12.23 -2.40
C VAL A 24 11.77 -10.81 -2.85
N ARG A 25 11.17 -9.80 -2.22
CA ARG A 25 11.46 -8.39 -2.52
C ARG A 25 12.92 -8.04 -2.20
N SER A 26 13.45 -8.50 -1.07
CA SER A 26 14.84 -8.26 -0.67
C SER A 26 15.83 -8.84 -1.71
N LYS A 27 15.61 -10.09 -2.14
CA LYS A 27 16.42 -10.70 -3.21
C LYS A 27 16.39 -9.89 -4.50
N LYS A 28 15.20 -9.49 -4.94
CA LYS A 28 15.03 -8.66 -6.15
C LYS A 28 15.72 -7.30 -6.04
N GLN A 29 15.77 -6.71 -4.84
CA GLN A 29 16.49 -5.46 -4.59
C GLN A 29 18.00 -5.63 -4.71
N MET A 30 18.54 -6.76 -4.26
CA MET A 30 19.97 -7.07 -4.42
C MET A 30 20.34 -7.34 -5.88
N GLU A 31 19.51 -8.10 -6.60
CA GLU A 31 19.75 -8.44 -8.01
C GLU A 31 19.57 -7.23 -8.94
N ASN A 32 18.53 -6.43 -8.71
CA ASN A 32 18.12 -5.35 -9.60
C ASN A 32 17.81 -4.07 -8.81
N PRO A 33 18.82 -3.43 -8.19
CA PRO A 33 18.61 -2.27 -7.32
C PRO A 33 18.03 -1.05 -8.05
N SER A 34 18.30 -0.91 -9.36
CA SER A 34 17.83 0.19 -10.20
C SER A 34 16.32 0.33 -10.23
N ILE A 35 15.58 -0.78 -10.22
CA ILE A 35 14.10 -0.82 -10.26
C ILE A 35 13.49 -0.20 -8.98
N PHE A 36 14.25 -0.19 -7.88
CA PHE A 36 13.81 0.33 -6.59
C PHE A 36 14.37 1.72 -6.28
N LYS A 37 15.21 2.28 -7.15
CA LYS A 37 15.62 3.69 -7.03
C LYS A 37 14.38 4.56 -7.22
N ARG A 38 14.15 5.50 -6.31
CA ARG A 38 13.07 6.49 -6.44
C ARG A 38 13.39 7.39 -7.63
N ASN A 39 12.82 7.07 -8.80
CA ASN A 39 12.86 7.97 -9.94
C ASN A 39 12.15 9.28 -9.53
N LYS A 40 12.90 10.38 -9.38
CA LYS A 40 12.38 11.71 -9.00
C LYS A 40 11.34 12.28 -10.00
N LYS A 41 11.01 11.58 -11.09
CA LYS A 41 10.15 12.05 -12.20
C LYS A 41 8.78 11.38 -12.34
N THR A 42 8.37 10.45 -11.47
CA THR A 42 6.99 9.94 -11.54
C THR A 42 6.41 9.68 -10.16
N ARG A 43 6.00 10.77 -9.49
CA ARG A 43 4.90 10.65 -8.53
C ARG A 43 3.64 10.35 -9.34
N ARG A 44 3.34 9.07 -9.60
CA ARG A 44 1.92 8.72 -9.63
C ARG A 44 1.47 8.74 -8.18
N ILE A 45 0.95 9.89 -7.78
CA ILE A 45 0.05 10.00 -6.64
C ILE A 45 -1.05 8.99 -6.96
N THR A 46 -1.05 7.84 -6.29
CA THR A 46 -2.26 7.02 -6.23
C THR A 46 -3.23 7.82 -5.37
N GLU A 47 -3.91 8.76 -6.00
CA GLU A 47 -5.13 9.31 -5.43
C GLU A 47 -6.07 8.15 -5.19
N LYS A 48 -6.65 8.19 -4.01
CA LYS A 48 -7.43 7.13 -3.39
C LYS A 48 -8.46 6.60 -4.39
N LEU A 49 -8.41 5.31 -4.70
CA LEU A 49 -9.63 4.56 -4.98
C LEU A 49 -10.40 4.48 -3.66
N THR A 50 -11.07 5.57 -3.30
CA THR A 50 -12.24 5.49 -2.44
C THR A 50 -13.29 4.75 -3.26
N LYS A 51 -13.40 3.43 -3.06
CA LYS A 51 -14.63 2.74 -3.43
C LYS A 51 -15.72 3.39 -2.59
N GLY A 52 -16.53 4.21 -3.24
CA GLY A 52 -17.66 4.88 -2.63
C GLY A 52 -18.59 3.83 -2.03
N ASN A 53 -18.67 3.82 -0.70
CA ASN A 53 -19.83 3.28 -0.02
C ASN A 53 -20.67 4.49 0.42
N LYS A 54 -21.47 5.03 -0.50
CA LYS A 54 -22.50 6.03 -0.19
C LYS A 54 -23.79 5.29 0.13
N HIS A 55 -23.87 4.72 1.32
CA HIS A 55 -25.15 4.53 1.98
C HIS A 55 -25.19 5.49 3.15
N SER A 56 -25.67 6.71 2.89
CA SER A 56 -26.13 7.62 3.93
C SER A 56 -27.45 8.18 3.47
N ALA A 57 -28.50 7.75 4.16
CA ALA A 57 -29.85 8.26 4.06
C ALA A 57 -29.90 9.79 4.27
N SER A 58 -30.82 10.46 3.58
CA SER A 58 -31.44 11.67 4.11
C SER A 58 -32.87 11.79 3.58
N ASN A 59 -33.82 11.68 4.51
CA ASN A 59 -35.19 12.17 4.39
C ASN A 59 -35.23 13.71 4.30
N ASN A 60 -36.42 14.25 4.01
CA ASN A 60 -36.88 15.66 4.04
C ASN A 60 -36.62 16.43 2.72
N ILE A 61 -37.59 17.07 2.03
CA ILE A 61 -38.94 17.61 2.30
C ILE A 61 -39.83 17.30 1.10
#